data_AF-A0A7V9EK83-F1
#
_entry.id   AF-A0A7V9EK83-F1
#
_cell.length_a   1.000
_cell.length_b   1.000
_cell.length_c   1.000
_cell.angle_alpha   90.00
_cell.angle_beta   90.00
_cell.angle_gamma   90.00
#
_symmetry.space_group_name_H-M   'P 1'
#
loop_
_entity.id
_entity.type
_entity.pdbx_description
1 polymer ?
#
loop_
_entity_poly.entity_id
_entity_poly.type
_entity_poly.pdbx_seq_one_letter_code
_entity_poly.pdbx_strand_id
1 'polypeptide(L)'
;VYGNVRNDDLIGNLPAGCCVEVPMVAGAAGLSPLRAGVLPPQLAATCLPHVAVQELVVAAALQGSRDHVYHAALLDRHAPSVLSPDALVAMVDDLIDAHGAALPEGIRR
;
A
#
# COMPACT_ATOMS: atom_id res chain seq x y z
N VAL A 1 -11.88 6.16 -18.86
CA VAL A 1 -10.72 6.64 -18.04
C VAL A 1 -10.44 5.59 -16.97
N TYR A 2 -9.29 5.62 -16.31
CA TYR A 2 -9.02 4.76 -15.15
C TYR A 2 -9.05 5.59 -13.87
N GLY A 3 -9.39 4.96 -12.74
CA GLY A 3 -9.50 5.64 -11.47
C GLY A 3 -9.22 4.72 -10.30
N ASN A 4 -8.60 5.28 -9.26
CA ASN A 4 -8.35 4.64 -7.98
C ASN A 4 -9.58 4.76 -7.09
N VAL A 5 -10.13 3.63 -6.66
CA VAL A 5 -11.33 3.55 -5.83
C VAL A 5 -11.17 2.47 -4.77
N ARG A 6 -12.03 2.49 -3.76
CA ARG A 6 -12.13 1.40 -2.78
C ARG A 6 -12.63 0.13 -3.46
N ASN A 7 -12.01 -1.00 -3.19
CA ASN A 7 -12.43 -2.30 -3.72
C ASN A 7 -13.69 -2.79 -3.01
N ASP A 8 -14.84 -2.37 -3.52
CA ASP A 8 -16.17 -2.83 -3.10
C ASP A 8 -16.66 -3.92 -4.07
N ASP A 9 -15.98 -5.08 -4.08
CA ASP A 9 -16.21 -6.23 -5.00
C ASP A 9 -15.96 -5.93 -6.50
N LEU A 10 -15.12 -4.91 -6.77
CA LEU A 10 -14.71 -4.56 -8.14
C LEU A 10 -13.71 -5.58 -8.69
N ILE A 11 -12.77 -6.03 -7.85
CA ILE A 11 -11.85 -7.13 -8.11
C ILE A 11 -12.05 -8.21 -7.03
N GLY A 12 -12.61 -9.36 -7.44
CA GLY A 12 -13.16 -10.36 -6.52
C GLY A 12 -12.14 -11.18 -5.72
N ASN A 13 -10.87 -11.20 -6.14
CA ASN A 13 -9.79 -11.92 -5.45
C ASN A 13 -8.67 -10.99 -4.93
N LEU A 14 -8.98 -9.71 -4.74
CA LEU A 14 -8.19 -8.79 -3.94
C LEU A 14 -8.95 -8.45 -2.64
N PRO A 15 -8.25 -8.02 -1.57
CA PRO A 15 -8.90 -7.72 -0.30
C PRO A 15 -10.01 -6.68 -0.45
N ALA A 16 -11.09 -6.86 0.31
CA ALA A 16 -12.15 -5.86 0.39
C ALA A 16 -11.59 -4.58 1.02
N GLY A 17 -11.96 -3.42 0.48
CA GLY A 17 -11.54 -2.13 1.02
C GLY A 17 -10.16 -1.63 0.54
N CYS A 18 -9.31 -2.48 -0.06
CA CYS A 18 -8.04 -2.01 -0.61
C CYS A 18 -8.27 -1.05 -1.79
N CYS A 19 -7.27 -0.21 -2.10
CA CYS A 19 -7.35 0.67 -3.26
C CYS A 19 -7.08 -0.13 -4.54
N VAL A 20 -7.97 -0.02 -5.52
CA VAL A 20 -7.83 -0.64 -6.84
C VAL A 20 -7.99 0.40 -7.93
N GLU A 21 -7.19 0.27 -8.99
CA GLU A 21 -7.34 1.05 -10.21
C GLU A 21 -8.16 0.24 -11.22
N VAL A 22 -9.34 0.74 -11.60
CA VAL A 22 -10.24 0.05 -12.54
C VAL A 22 -10.73 0.99 -13.64
N PRO A 23 -11.22 0.45 -14.78
CA PRO A 23 -11.89 1.26 -15.78
C PRO A 23 -13.10 1.97 -15.18
N MET A 24 -13.26 3.24 -15.56
CA MET A 24 -14.36 4.09 -15.14
C MET A 24 -15.09 4.65 -16.37
N VAL A 25 -16.43 4.67 -16.29
CA VAL A 25 -17.29 5.40 -17.21
C VAL A 25 -17.43 6.83 -16.70
N ALA A 26 -17.14 7.80 -17.55
CA ALA A 26 -17.39 9.21 -17.29
C ALA A 26 -18.69 9.64 -17.98
N GLY A 27 -19.64 10.15 -17.21
CA GLY A 27 -20.93 10.64 -17.72
C GLY A 27 -21.40 11.87 -16.96
N ALA A 28 -22.59 12.36 -17.31
CA ALA A 28 -23.17 13.56 -16.68
C ALA A 28 -23.35 13.43 -15.16
N ALA A 29 -23.49 12.20 -14.64
CA ALA A 29 -23.60 11.90 -13.21
C ALA A 29 -22.23 11.72 -12.51
N GLY A 30 -21.11 11.92 -13.20
CA GLY A 30 -19.76 11.76 -12.67
C GLY A 30 -19.06 10.48 -13.16
N LEU A 31 -18.16 9.95 -12.33
CA LEU A 31 -17.38 8.74 -12.61
C LEU A 31 -18.04 7.52 -11.96
N SER A 32 -18.22 6.45 -12.73
CA SER A 32 -18.74 5.18 -12.23
C SER A 32 -17.73 4.05 -12.51
N PRO A 33 -17.30 3.29 -11.49
CA PRO A 33 -16.38 2.19 -11.67
C PRO A 33 -17.04 1.01 -12.38
N LEU A 34 -16.25 0.30 -13.19
CA LEU A 34 -16.63 -0.96 -13.79
C LEU A 34 -16.00 -2.13 -13.03
N ARG A 35 -16.76 -3.19 -12.83
CA ARG A 35 -16.27 -4.43 -12.22
C ARG A 35 -15.26 -5.10 -13.15
N ALA A 36 -14.07 -5.37 -12.64
CA ALA A 36 -13.02 -6.09 -13.37
C ALA A 36 -13.09 -7.61 -13.17
N GLY A 37 -13.80 -8.07 -12.12
CA GLY A 37 -14.04 -9.48 -11.86
C GLY A 37 -12.87 -10.14 -11.13
N VAL A 38 -12.61 -11.41 -11.39
CA VAL A 38 -11.52 -12.16 -10.75
C VAL A 38 -10.27 -12.04 -11.62
N LEU A 39 -9.16 -11.59 -11.04
CA LEU A 39 -7.88 -11.57 -11.74
C LEU A 39 -7.35 -13.00 -11.90
N PRO A 40 -6.62 -13.29 -13.00
CA PRO A 40 -5.77 -14.47 -13.07
C PRO A 40 -4.90 -14.63 -11.81
N PRO A 41 -4.74 -15.85 -11.26
CA PRO A 41 -4.10 -16.06 -9.96
C PRO A 41 -2.72 -15.41 -9.81
N GLN A 42 -1.89 -15.46 -10.84
CA GLN A 42 -0.56 -14.87 -10.86
C GLN A 42 -0.57 -13.33 -10.79
N LEU A 43 -1.61 -12.67 -11.32
CA LEU A 43 -1.77 -11.22 -11.24
C LEU A 43 -2.24 -10.80 -9.85
N ALA A 44 -3.19 -11.55 -9.27
CA ALA A 44 -3.59 -11.35 -7.88
C ALA A 44 -2.41 -11.56 -6.91
N ALA A 45 -1.63 -12.64 -7.10
CA ALA A 45 -0.43 -12.92 -6.32
C ALA A 45 0.65 -11.83 -6.44
N THR A 46 0.67 -11.11 -7.55
CA THR A 46 1.57 -9.94 -7.71
C THR A 46 1.07 -8.75 -6.91
N CYS A 47 -0.25 -8.50 -6.86
CA CYS A 47 -0.83 -7.35 -6.18
C CYS A 47 -0.88 -7.50 -4.65
N LEU A 48 -1.15 -8.71 -4.15
CA LEU A 48 -1.41 -8.97 -2.73
C LEU A 48 -0.28 -8.50 -1.79
N PRO A 49 1.02 -8.74 -2.08
CA PRO A 49 2.10 -8.21 -1.24
C PRO A 49 2.13 -6.69 -1.19
N HIS A 50 1.86 -6.02 -2.32
CA HIS A 50 1.81 -4.55 -2.36
C HIS A 50 0.65 -3.99 -1.53
N VAL A 51 -0.51 -4.64 -1.57
CA VAL A 51 -1.65 -4.28 -0.70
C VAL A 51 -1.26 -4.41 0.77
N ALA A 52 -0.59 -5.50 1.17
CA ALA A 52 -0.15 -5.69 2.55
C ALA A 52 0.82 -4.58 3.02
N VAL A 53 1.78 -4.19 2.17
CA VAL A 53 2.69 -3.07 2.46
C VAL A 53 1.92 -1.75 2.62
N GLN A 54 0.98 -1.46 1.72
CA GLN A 54 0.18 -0.23 1.76
C GLN A 54 -0.68 -0.15 3.03
N GLU A 55 -1.34 -1.25 3.42
CA GLU A 55 -2.12 -1.33 4.65
C GLU A 55 -1.26 -1.04 5.89
N LEU A 56 -0.04 -1.57 5.95
CA LEU A 56 0.90 -1.28 7.05
C LEU A 56 1.35 0.18 7.07
N VAL A 57 1.62 0.78 5.90
CA VAL A 57 1.99 2.21 5.81
C VAL A 57 0.83 3.09 6.28
N VAL A 58 -0.40 2.79 5.89
CA VAL A 58 -1.59 3.52 6.36
C VAL A 58 -1.78 3.32 7.87
N ALA A 59 -1.63 2.09 8.38
CA ALA A 59 -1.71 1.81 9.80
C ALA A 59 -0.62 2.55 10.59
N ALA A 60 0.62 2.61 10.09
CA ALA A 60 1.70 3.39 10.67
C ALA A 60 1.31 4.87 10.76
N ALA A 61 0.80 5.44 9.68
CA ALA A 61 0.43 6.85 9.61
C ALA A 61 -0.71 7.22 10.57
N LEU A 62 -1.74 6.37 10.65
CA LEU A 62 -2.91 6.60 11.51
C LEU A 62 -2.63 6.36 12.98
N GLN A 63 -1.80 5.37 13.30
CA GLN A 63 -1.51 4.96 14.69
C GLN A 63 -0.24 5.60 15.25
N GLY A 64 0.56 6.26 14.41
CA GLY A 64 1.89 6.74 14.77
C GLY A 64 2.84 5.61 15.14
N SER A 65 2.73 4.44 14.50
CA SER A 65 3.53 3.26 14.84
C SER A 65 4.78 3.18 13.97
N ARG A 66 5.95 3.38 14.58
CA ARG A 66 7.25 3.19 13.91
C ARG A 66 7.47 1.72 13.51
N ASP A 67 6.99 0.78 14.32
CA ASP A 67 7.08 -0.66 14.04
C ASP A 67 6.39 -1.04 12.73
N HIS A 68 5.22 -0.44 12.45
CA HIS A 68 4.53 -0.67 11.18
C HIS A 68 5.32 -0.14 9.97
N VAL A 69 6.15 0.89 10.12
CA VAL A 69 7.04 1.36 9.05
C VAL A 69 8.11 0.31 8.76
N TYR A 70 8.75 -0.25 9.79
CA TYR A 70 9.72 -1.33 9.61
C TYR A 70 9.07 -2.57 8.99
N HIS A 71 7.91 -2.98 9.47
CA HIS A 71 7.19 -4.13 8.93
C HIS A 71 6.82 -3.93 7.45
N ALA A 72 6.37 -2.74 7.07
CA ALA A 72 6.09 -2.40 5.68
C ALA A 72 7.34 -2.53 4.81
N ALA A 73 8.47 -1.98 5.26
CA ALA A 73 9.73 -2.04 4.52
C ALA A 73 10.28 -3.47 4.41
N LEU A 74 10.17 -4.28 5.47
CA LEU A 74 10.59 -5.68 5.49
C LEU A 74 9.71 -6.59 4.61
N LEU A 75 8.44 -6.22 4.41
CA LEU A 75 7.50 -6.96 3.55
C LEU A 75 7.51 -6.51 2.08
N ASP A 76 8.16 -5.38 1.77
CA ASP A 76 8.39 -5.00 0.38
C ASP A 76 9.17 -6.10 -0.34
N ARG A 77 8.95 -6.25 -1.66
CA ARG A 77 9.65 -7.30 -2.41
C ARG A 77 11.10 -6.95 -2.74
N HIS A 78 11.38 -5.66 -2.89
CA HIS A 78 12.63 -5.19 -3.45
C HIS A 78 13.63 -4.90 -2.35
N ALA A 79 13.25 -4.14 -1.32
CA ALA A 79 14.14 -3.77 -0.22
C ALA A 79 14.87 -4.97 0.40
N PRO A 80 14.21 -6.06 0.84
CA PRO A 80 14.88 -7.24 1.39
C PRO A 80 15.59 -8.10 0.34
N SER A 81 15.40 -7.84 -0.96
CA SER A 81 16.17 -8.51 -2.03
C SER A 81 17.58 -7.94 -2.19
N VAL A 82 17.82 -6.72 -1.68
CA VAL A 82 19.10 -6.02 -1.82
C VAL A 82 19.73 -5.61 -0.48
N LEU A 83 18.96 -5.56 0.61
CA LEU A 83 19.42 -5.23 1.95
C LEU A 83 19.17 -6.37 2.94
N SER A 84 20.07 -6.53 3.91
CA SER A 84 19.79 -7.35 5.09
C SER A 84 18.73 -6.65 5.97
N PRO A 85 18.02 -7.39 6.86
CA PRO A 85 17.06 -6.79 7.79
C PRO A 85 17.65 -5.63 8.59
N ASP A 86 18.87 -5.78 9.13
CA ASP A 86 19.54 -4.72 9.91
C ASP A 86 19.84 -3.48 9.06
N ALA A 87 20.32 -3.67 7.83
CA ALA A 87 20.60 -2.56 6.91
C ALA A 87 19.31 -1.85 6.46
N LEU A 88 18.22 -2.60 6.32
CA LEU A 88 16.91 -2.07 5.96
C LEU A 88 16.31 -1.25 7.11
N VAL A 89 16.43 -1.71 8.36
CA VAL A 89 16.03 -0.93 9.54
C VAL A 89 16.86 0.36 9.63
N ALA A 90 18.18 0.28 9.48
CA ALA A 90 19.04 1.47 9.49
C ALA A 90 18.68 2.46 8.37
N MET A 91 18.38 1.98 7.16
CA MET A 91 17.92 2.83 6.07
C MET A 91 16.57 3.50 6.40
N VAL A 92 15.63 2.78 7.03
CA VAL A 92 14.36 3.35 7.46
C VAL A 92 14.58 4.42 8.54
N ASP A 93 15.51 4.21 9.47
CA ASP A 93 15.89 5.21 10.46
C ASP A 93 16.43 6.47 9.81
N ASP A 94 17.36 6.34 8.85
CA ASP A 94 17.90 7.47 8.10
C ASP A 94 16.80 8.25 7.36
N LEU A 95 15.80 7.55 6.79
CA LEU A 95 14.65 8.17 6.14
C LEU A 95 13.73 8.89 7.13
N ILE A 96 13.50 8.32 8.31
CA ILE A 96 12.71 8.96 9.37
C ILE A 96 13.41 10.23 9.86
N ASP A 97 14.72 10.18 10.06
CA ASP A 97 15.51 11.34 10.49
C ASP A 97 15.51 12.45 9.43
N ALA A 98 15.68 12.09 8.16
CA ALA A 98 15.65 13.04 7.05
C ALA A 98 14.27 13.69 6.82
N HIS A 99 13.19 12.95 7.07
CA HIS A 99 11.82 13.36 6.73
C HIS A 99 10.93 13.61 7.96
N GLY A 100 11.46 13.57 9.17
CA GLY A 100 10.70 13.54 10.41
C GLY A 100 9.67 14.66 10.55
N ALA A 101 9.97 15.86 10.06
CA ALA A 101 9.04 16.99 10.07
C ALA A 101 7.72 16.74 9.32
N ALA A 102 7.72 15.82 8.34
CA ALA A 102 6.54 15.42 7.56
C ALA A 102 5.82 14.19 8.14
N LEU A 103 6.36 13.57 9.19
CA LEU A 103 5.83 12.32 9.76
C LEU A 103 4.99 12.55 11.03
N PRO A 104 4.03 11.67 11.33
CA PRO A 104 3.37 11.60 12.62
C PRO A 104 4.37 11.56 13.78
N GLU A 105 4.02 12.19 14.90
CA GLU A 105 4.91 12.29 16.06
C GLU A 105 5.34 10.93 16.62
N GLY A 106 4.44 9.94 16.63
CA GLY A 106 4.75 8.59 17.12
C GLY A 106 5.78 7.83 16.26
N ILE A 107 5.98 8.22 15.00
CA ILE A 107 6.97 7.62 14.10
C ILE A 107 8.36 8.27 14.29
N ARG A 108 8.39 9.58 14.63
CA ARG A 108 9.64 10.35 14.78
C ARG A 108 10.43 10.00 16.04
N ARG A 109 9.73 9.57 17.09
CA ARG A 109 10.29 9.37 18.43
C ARG A 109 10.90 7.99 18.59
#